data_AF-A0A7W0FD40-F1
#
_entry.id   AF-A0A7W0FD40-F1
#
_cell.length_a   1.000
_cell.length_b   1.000
_cell.length_c   1.000
_cell.angle_alpha   90.00
_cell.angle_beta   90.00
_cell.angle_gamma   90.00
#
_symmetry.space_group_name_H-M   'P 1'
#
loop_
_entity.id
_entity.type
_entity.pdbx_description
1 polymer ?
#
loop_
_entity_poly.entity_id
_entity_poly.type
_entity_poly.pdbx_seq_one_letter_code
_entity_poly.pdbx_strand_id
1 'polypeptide(L)'
;HCSLFTMLRDGRKHLSPNSGMPEAAMAGALGIRMGGPSVYRGIFIEKPYIGNVRTEDYIRASEQAIAIVKASSILGIAAAISVLFLVGGA
;
A
#
# COMPACT_ATOMS: atom_id res chain seq x y z
N HIS A 1 -12.15 5.61 -8.51
CA HIS A 1 -11.31 4.62 -7.79
C HIS A 1 -10.09 5.35 -7.25
N CYS A 2 -10.20 5.84 -6.02
CA CYS A 2 -9.13 6.59 -5.35
C CYS A 2 -8.45 5.69 -4.33
N SER A 3 -7.16 5.94 -4.06
CA SER A 3 -6.38 5.27 -3.01
C SER A 3 -7.17 5.10 -1.70
N LEU A 4 -7.75 6.18 -1.19
CA LEU A 4 -8.56 6.19 0.04
C LEU A 4 -9.81 5.31 -0.04
N PHE A 5 -10.51 5.33 -1.18
CA PHE A 5 -11.72 4.51 -1.35
C PHE A 5 -11.37 3.03 -1.31
N THR A 6 -10.33 2.61 -2.04
CA THR A 6 -9.88 1.21 -2.03
C THR A 6 -9.36 0.81 -0.65
N MET A 7 -8.61 1.69 0.03
CA MET A 7 -8.14 1.46 1.40
C MET A 7 -9.28 1.13 2.36
N LEU A 8 -10.35 1.93 2.38
CA LEU A 8 -11.48 1.71 3.27
C LEU A 8 -12.30 0.47 2.88
N ARG A 9 -12.48 0.24 1.58
CA ARG A 9 -13.27 -0.89 1.05
C ARG A 9 -12.58 -2.24 1.27
N ASP A 10 -11.27 -2.31 1.01
CA ASP A 10 -10.53 -3.56 0.90
C ASP A 10 -9.49 -3.75 2.02
N GLY A 11 -9.15 -2.72 2.79
CA GLY A 11 -8.05 -2.77 3.75
C GLY A 11 -8.23 -3.77 4.89
N ARG A 12 -9.45 -4.27 5.11
CA ARG A 12 -9.77 -5.33 6.09
C ARG A 12 -9.81 -6.74 5.49
N LYS A 13 -9.59 -6.87 4.18
CA LYS A 13 -9.58 -8.19 3.50
C LYS A 13 -8.28 -8.95 3.75
N HIS A 14 -7.17 -8.25 3.96
CA HIS A 14 -5.90 -8.89 4.27
C HIS A 14 -5.92 -9.47 5.69
N LEU A 15 -5.30 -10.64 5.90
CA LEU A 15 -5.23 -11.31 7.21
C LEU A 15 -4.49 -10.47 8.26
N SER A 16 -3.45 -9.74 7.84
CA SER A 16 -2.73 -8.79 8.67
C SER A 16 -3.42 -7.41 8.68
N PRO A 17 -3.86 -6.91 9.85
CA PRO A 17 -4.46 -5.57 9.96
C PRO A 17 -3.43 -4.46 9.69
N ASN A 18 -2.15 -4.73 9.92
CA ASN A 18 -1.06 -3.78 9.70
C ASN A 18 -0.70 -3.65 8.22
N SER A 19 -1.03 -4.65 7.40
CA SER A 19 -0.63 -4.71 5.98
C SER A 19 -1.79 -4.41 5.04
N GLY A 20 -3.03 -4.74 5.42
CA GLY A 20 -4.18 -4.63 4.52
C GLY A 20 -4.53 -3.21 4.10
N MET A 21 -4.57 -2.27 5.05
CA MET A 21 -4.86 -0.85 4.77
C MET A 21 -3.84 -0.23 3.79
N PRO A 22 -2.51 -0.29 4.04
CA PRO A 22 -1.54 0.28 3.10
C PRO A 22 -1.51 -0.46 1.75
N GLU A 23 -1.69 -1.78 1.73
CA GLU A 23 -1.77 -2.55 0.48
C GLU A 23 -2.99 -2.12 -0.35
N ALA A 24 -4.15 -1.96 0.26
CA ALA A 24 -5.35 -1.49 -0.41
C ALA A 24 -5.24 -0.04 -0.90
N ALA A 25 -4.60 0.84 -0.13
CA ALA A 25 -4.31 2.20 -0.56
C ALA A 25 -3.40 2.24 -1.79
N MET A 26 -2.35 1.41 -1.81
CA MET A 26 -1.40 1.30 -2.91
C MET A 26 -2.08 0.71 -4.15
N ALA A 27 -2.87 -0.36 -4.01
CA ALA A 27 -3.62 -0.96 -5.11
C ALA A 27 -4.59 0.05 -5.76
N GLY A 28 -5.25 0.86 -4.92
CA GLY A 28 -6.12 1.95 -5.39
C GLY A 28 -5.36 3.09 -6.08
N ALA A 29 -4.17 3.46 -5.59
CA ALA A 29 -3.33 4.50 -6.18
C ALA A 29 -2.77 4.09 -7.55
N LEU A 30 -2.31 2.84 -7.67
CA LEU A 30 -1.68 2.30 -8.88
C LEU A 30 -2.71 1.77 -9.89
N GLY A 31 -3.95 1.53 -9.47
CA GLY A 31 -4.98 0.95 -10.35
C GLY A 31 -4.72 -0.52 -10.70
N ILE A 32 -4.08 -1.25 -9.79
CA ILE A 32 -3.78 -2.68 -9.94
C ILE A 32 -4.59 -3.52 -8.94
N ARG A 33 -4.50 -4.83 -9.10
CA ARG A 33 -4.99 -5.80 -8.13
C ARG A 33 -3.79 -6.46 -7.44
N MET A 34 -3.85 -6.58 -6.13
CA MET A 34 -2.86 -7.28 -5.31
C MET A 34 -3.49 -8.44 -4.54
N GLY A 35 -2.64 -9.26 -3.91
CA GLY A 35 -3.04 -10.48 -3.24
C GLY A 35 -3.53 -11.55 -4.21
N GLY A 36 -4.59 -12.26 -3.82
CA GLY A 36 -5.13 -13.38 -4.59
C GLY A 36 -4.52 -14.74 -4.23
N PRO A 37 -5.11 -15.83 -4.77
CA PRO A 37 -4.68 -17.18 -4.46
C PRO A 37 -3.20 -17.40 -4.78
N SER A 38 -2.50 -18.09 -3.90
CA SER A 38 -1.06 -18.34 -4.00
C SER A 38 -0.73 -19.74 -3.51
N VAL A 39 0.27 -20.38 -4.09
CA VAL A 39 0.79 -21.65 -3.59
C VAL A 39 1.97 -21.37 -2.66
N TYR A 40 1.89 -21.83 -1.41
CA TYR A 40 2.97 -21.72 -0.44
C TYR A 40 3.34 -23.11 0.06
N ARG A 41 4.59 -23.51 -0.15
CA ARG A 41 5.10 -24.85 0.21
C ARG A 41 4.24 -26.00 -0.33
N GLY A 42 3.77 -25.87 -1.57
CA GLY A 42 2.89 -26.85 -2.21
C GLY A 42 1.43 -26.81 -1.75
N ILE A 43 1.09 -25.98 -0.76
CA ILE A 43 -0.29 -25.82 -0.28
C ILE A 43 -0.92 -24.63 -1.01
N PHE A 44 -2.09 -24.84 -1.61
CA PHE A 44 -2.89 -23.77 -2.17
C PHE A 44 -3.50 -22.94 -1.03
N ILE A 45 -3.19 -21.65 -1.00
CA ILE A 45 -3.76 -20.69 -0.05
C ILE A 45 -4.65 -19.75 -0.83
N GLU A 46 -5.95 -19.83 -0.58
CA GLU A 46 -6.92 -18.87 -1.07
C GLU A 46 -6.77 -17.56 -0.28
N LYS A 47 -6.47 -16.48 -0.98
CA LYS A 47 -6.41 -15.13 -0.40
C LYS A 47 -7.30 -14.20 -1.21
N PRO A 48 -7.94 -13.22 -0.57
CA PRO A 48 -8.76 -12.28 -1.28
C PRO A 48 -7.90 -11.38 -2.17
N TYR A 49 -8.51 -10.91 -3.25
CA TYR A 49 -7.95 -9.83 -4.05
C TYR A 49 -8.23 -8.48 -3.41
N ILE A 50 -7.25 -7.59 -3.53
CA ILE A 50 -7.30 -6.20 -3.06
C ILE A 50 -7.16 -5.27 -4.26
N GLY A 51 -8.02 -4.26 -4.37
CA GLY A 51 -8.04 -3.36 -5.53
C GLY A 51 -8.84 -3.89 -6.71
N ASN A 52 -8.68 -3.27 -7.87
CA ASN A 52 -9.31 -3.68 -9.13
C ASN A 52 -8.31 -3.48 -10.28
N VAL A 53 -8.34 -4.37 -11.26
CA VAL A 53 -7.43 -4.31 -12.41
C VAL A 53 -7.88 -3.21 -13.37
N ARG A 54 -7.06 -2.17 -13.52
CA ARG A 54 -7.16 -1.18 -14.62
C ARG A 54 -5.96 -1.27 -15.56
N THR A 55 -4.83 -1.75 -15.05
CA THR A 55 -3.64 -2.06 -15.82
C THR A 55 -3.05 -3.36 -15.30
N GLU A 56 -2.47 -4.15 -16.21
CA GLU A 56 -1.67 -5.34 -15.89
C GLU A 56 -0.17 -5.08 -16.11
N ASP A 57 0.20 -3.83 -16.38
CA ASP A 57 1.59 -3.40 -16.43
C ASP A 57 2.14 -3.23 -15.01
N TYR A 58 2.49 -4.37 -14.39
CA TYR A 58 3.05 -4.42 -13.04
C TYR A 58 4.47 -3.83 -12.97
N ILE A 59 5.18 -3.74 -14.08
CA ILE A 59 6.52 -3.13 -14.10
C ILE A 59 6.38 -1.63 -13.88
N ARG A 60 5.57 -0.95 -14.69
CA ARG A 60 5.29 0.48 -14.50
C ARG A 60 4.63 0.76 -13.16
N ALA A 61 3.71 -0.09 -12.71
CA ALA A 61 3.10 0.06 -11.39
C ALA A 61 4.14 -0.06 -10.27
N SER A 62 5.16 -0.91 -10.41
CA SER A 62 6.24 -1.04 -9.43
C SER A 62 7.13 0.20 -9.39
N GLU A 63 7.44 0.81 -10.54
CA GLU A 63 8.19 2.07 -10.60
C GLU A 63 7.42 3.21 -9.90
N GLN A 64 6.10 3.29 -10.14
CA GLN A 64 5.22 4.24 -9.47
C GLN A 64 5.13 3.98 -7.96
N ALA A 65 5.06 2.70 -7.54
CA ALA A 65 5.07 2.33 -6.13
C ALA A 65 6.35 2.82 -5.43
N ILE A 66 7.51 2.64 -6.07
CA ILE A 66 8.79 3.13 -5.56
C ILE A 66 8.76 4.65 -5.39
N ALA A 67 8.19 5.40 -6.35
CA ALA A 67 8.06 6.84 -6.23
C ALA A 67 7.18 7.26 -5.03
N ILE A 68 6.05 6.58 -4.82
CA ILE A 68 5.15 6.81 -3.68
C ILE A 68 5.89 6.55 -2.36
N VAL A 69 6.62 5.44 -2.26
CA VAL A 69 7.40 5.10 -1.05
C VAL A 69 8.46 6.16 -0.78
N LYS A 70 9.25 6.55 -1.78
CA LYS A 70 10.28 7.59 -1.64
C LYS A 70 9.70 8.91 -1.14
N ALA A 71 8.60 9.38 -1.74
CA ALA A 71 7.93 10.60 -1.32
C ALA A 71 7.41 10.50 0.12
N SER A 72 6.79 9.37 0.47
CA SER A 72 6.27 9.12 1.82
C SER A 72 7.39 9.09 2.87
N SER A 73 8.53 8.48 2.55
CA SER A 73 9.70 8.46 3.43
C SER A 73 10.29 9.85 3.66
N ILE A 74 10.43 10.66 2.60
CA ILE A 74 10.91 12.04 2.72
C ILE A 74 9.97 12.87 3.60
N LEU A 75 8.66 12.77 3.37
CA LEU A 75 7.66 13.46 4.19
C LEU A 75 7.70 13.01 5.65
N GLY A 76 7.86 11.71 5.91
CA GLY A 76 7.99 11.17 7.27
C GLY A 76 9.23 11.70 8.00
N ILE A 77 10.37 11.75 7.31
CA ILE A 77 11.61 12.32 7.86
C ILE A 77 11.43 13.82 8.14
N ALA A 78 10.88 14.58 7.20
CA ALA A 78 10.65 16.01 7.37
C ALA A 78 9.70 16.30 8.55
N ALA A 79 8.63 15.49 8.70
CA ALA A 79 7.71 15.60 9.83
C ALA A 79 8.40 15.28 11.16
N ALA A 80 9.21 14.21 11.22
CA ALA A 80 9.96 13.85 12.42
C ALA A 80 10.94 14.94 12.84
N ILE A 81 11.69 15.50 11.88
CA ILE A 81 12.60 16.64 12.11
C ILE A 81 11.81 17.84 12.64
N SER A 82 10.67 18.15 12.03
CA SER A 82 9.82 19.27 12.46
C SER A 82 9.33 19.09 13.90
N VAL A 83 8.90 17.88 14.27
CA VAL A 83 8.49 17.56 15.65
C VAL A 83 9.66 17.72 16.62
N LEU A 84 10.86 17.25 16.27
CA LEU A 84 12.05 17.41 17.10
C LEU A 84 12.40 18.87 17.34
N PHE A 85 12.30 19.73 16.31
CA PHE A 85 12.52 21.17 16.48
C PHE A 85 11.48 21.82 17.39
N LEU A 86 10.21 21.44 17.26
CA LEU A 86 9.13 22.01 18.08
C LEU A 86 9.20 21.56 19.55
N VAL A 87 9.66 20.33 19.81
CA VAL A 87 9.75 19.77 21.17
C VAL A 87 11.09 20.11 21.84
N GLY A 88 12.20 20.09 21.10
CA GLY A 88 13.53 20.39 21.62
C GLY A 88 13.90 21.87 21.61
N GLY A 89 13.13 22.70 20.92
CA GLY A 89 13.19 24.17 21.01
C GLY A 89 12.30 24.76 22.11
N ALA A 90 11.56 23.93 22.85
CA ALA A 90 10.82 24.26 24.07
C ALA A 90 11.64 23.89 25.31
#